data_AF-A0AAW1VMK5-F1
#
_entry.id   AF-A0AAW1VMK5-F1
#
_cell.length_a   1.000
_cell.length_b   1.000
_cell.length_c   1.000
_cell.angle_alpha   90.00
_cell.angle_beta   90.00
_cell.angle_gamma   90.00
#
_symmetry.space_group_name_H-M   'P 1'
#
loop_
_entity.id
_entity.type
_entity.pdbx_description
1 polymer ?
#
loop_
_entity_poly.entity_id
_entity_poly.type
_entity_poly.pdbx_seq_one_letter_code
_entity_poly.pdbx_strand_id
1 'polypeptide(L)'
;MCGILAVFGCVDNSQAKRSRIIELSRRLRHRGPDWSGLHCHGDCYLAHQRLAIVDPASGDQPLYTTTRPSLSRLMPIFMKSVEKNLSTCWTGCSRLSSLTQETTLLLLLEMLLALLPLYMGWGLDGSIWFASEMKAISDDCERFISFPPGHLYSSKQGGLRRWYNPQWFLEKIPSTSYDPIVLRNAFEKAVLKRLMTDWGSQLHTFCVGLEGSPDLKAAREVADYLGTRHHEFHFTVQEGIDALEEVIYHVETYDVTTVRASTPMFLMSRKIKSLGVKMVLSGEGSDEIFGGYLYFHKAPNKEEFHQETCQKIKALHLYDCLRANNQLQLGVLRLVYPF
;
A
#
# COMPACT_ATOMS: atom_id res chain seq x y z
N MET A 1 1.14 -0.46 7.31
CA MET A 1 -0.06 0.23 6.79
C MET A 1 -1.26 -0.51 7.39
N CYS A 2 -2.41 0.10 7.70
CA CYS A 2 -3.48 -0.61 8.42
C CYS A 2 -4.11 -1.76 7.59
N GLY A 3 -4.73 -2.72 8.27
CA GLY A 3 -5.56 -3.76 7.64
C GLY A 3 -7.03 -3.37 7.66
N ILE A 4 -7.72 -3.54 6.53
CA ILE A 4 -9.15 -3.24 6.38
C ILE A 4 -9.85 -4.51 5.89
N LEU A 5 -11.01 -4.80 6.47
CA LEU A 5 -11.97 -5.77 5.95
C LEU A 5 -13.37 -5.13 6.03
N ALA A 6 -14.08 -5.05 4.92
CA ALA A 6 -15.43 -4.51 4.85
C ALA A 6 -16.35 -5.48 4.12
N VAL A 7 -17.59 -5.58 4.59
CA VAL A 7 -18.64 -6.45 4.02
C VAL A 7 -19.91 -5.63 3.90
N PHE A 8 -20.55 -5.66 2.73
CA PHE A 8 -21.76 -4.90 2.42
C PHE A 8 -22.84 -5.81 1.87
N GLY A 9 -24.10 -5.57 2.23
CA GLY A 9 -25.21 -6.40 1.75
C GLY A 9 -25.24 -7.79 2.41
N CYS A 10 -24.69 -7.92 3.61
CA CYS A 10 -24.68 -9.18 4.35
C CYS A 10 -26.06 -9.43 4.96
N VAL A 11 -26.81 -10.37 4.34
CA VAL A 11 -28.17 -10.73 4.80
C VAL A 11 -28.13 -11.37 6.20
N ASP A 12 -27.05 -12.11 6.50
CA ASP A 12 -26.83 -12.73 7.80
C ASP A 12 -26.32 -11.70 8.83
N ASN A 13 -27.18 -11.36 9.79
CA ASN A 13 -26.86 -10.47 10.92
C ASN A 13 -26.62 -11.23 12.23
N SER A 14 -26.39 -12.54 12.16
CA SER A 14 -26.20 -13.38 13.34
C SER A 14 -24.89 -13.05 14.08
N GLN A 15 -24.85 -13.40 15.36
CA GLN A 15 -23.62 -13.33 16.15
C GLN A 15 -22.53 -14.26 15.59
N ALA A 16 -22.90 -15.33 14.90
CA ALA A 16 -21.98 -16.22 14.20
C ALA A 16 -21.28 -15.50 13.05
N LYS A 17 -22.03 -14.78 12.20
CA LYS A 17 -21.45 -13.97 11.11
C LYS A 17 -20.53 -12.88 11.64
N ARG A 18 -20.94 -12.17 12.69
CA ARG A 18 -20.10 -11.18 13.37
C ARG A 18 -18.78 -11.81 13.85
N SER A 19 -18.85 -13.00 14.45
CA SER A 19 -17.66 -13.72 14.94
C SER A 19 -16.75 -14.16 13.80
N ARG A 20 -17.32 -14.61 12.67
CA ARG A 20 -16.57 -14.95 11.45
C ARG A 20 -15.84 -13.73 10.87
N ILE A 21 -16.49 -12.57 10.80
CA ILE A 21 -15.86 -11.33 10.31
C ILE A 21 -14.70 -10.90 11.22
N ILE A 22 -14.84 -11.06 12.55
CA ILE A 22 -13.74 -10.81 13.48
C ILE A 22 -12.57 -11.77 13.20
N GLU A 23 -12.85 -13.06 13.04
CA GLU A 23 -11.84 -14.08 12.71
C GLU A 23 -11.08 -13.73 11.42
N LEU A 24 -11.80 -13.43 10.35
CA LEU A 24 -11.21 -13.02 9.07
C LEU A 24 -10.38 -11.74 9.19
N SER A 25 -10.87 -10.74 9.94
CA SER A 25 -10.13 -9.50 10.18
C SER A 25 -8.82 -9.72 10.94
N ARG A 26 -8.71 -10.76 11.77
CA ARG A 26 -7.49 -11.09 12.51
C ARG A 26 -6.39 -11.62 11.61
N ARG A 27 -6.71 -12.17 10.43
CA ARG A 27 -5.72 -12.53 9.39
C ARG A 27 -4.97 -11.33 8.82
N LEU A 28 -5.44 -10.12 9.12
CA LEU A 28 -4.82 -8.84 8.76
C LEU A 28 -4.10 -8.17 9.95
N ARG A 29 -4.05 -8.81 11.13
CA ARG A 29 -3.52 -8.20 12.36
C ARG A 29 -2.05 -7.82 12.26
N HIS A 30 -1.26 -8.53 11.44
CA HIS A 30 0.14 -8.20 11.19
C HIS A 30 0.31 -6.78 10.62
N ARG A 31 -0.63 -6.33 9.77
CA ARG A 31 -0.65 -4.97 9.18
C ARG A 31 -0.86 -3.88 10.24
N GLY A 32 -1.61 -4.19 11.30
CA GLY A 32 -2.00 -3.23 12.33
C GLY A 32 -2.15 -3.86 13.71
N PRO A 33 -1.04 -4.07 14.43
CA PRO A 33 -1.03 -4.75 15.71
C PRO A 33 -1.42 -3.86 16.89
N ASP A 34 -1.44 -2.53 16.72
CA ASP A 34 -1.59 -1.59 17.84
C ASP A 34 -3.03 -1.60 18.37
N TRP A 35 -4.02 -1.79 17.50
CA TRP A 35 -5.44 -1.81 17.90
C TRP A 35 -6.34 -2.49 16.86
N SER A 36 -7.46 -3.07 17.30
CA SER A 36 -8.45 -3.70 16.42
C SER A 36 -9.85 -3.16 16.68
N GLY A 37 -10.62 -2.93 15.62
CA GLY A 37 -12.00 -2.43 15.70
C GLY A 37 -12.94 -3.12 14.74
N LEU A 38 -14.20 -3.23 15.15
CA LEU A 38 -15.30 -3.68 14.30
C LEU A 38 -16.49 -2.76 14.48
N HIS A 39 -16.92 -2.15 13.39
CA HIS A 39 -18.16 -1.42 13.29
C HIS A 39 -19.19 -2.23 12.49
N CYS A 40 -20.45 -2.19 12.93
CA CYS A 40 -21.56 -2.88 12.27
C CYS A 40 -22.74 -1.91 12.21
N HIS A 41 -23.33 -1.75 11.03
CA HIS A 41 -24.52 -0.93 10.82
C HIS A 41 -25.41 -1.59 9.77
N GLY A 42 -26.62 -2.00 10.17
CA GLY A 42 -27.50 -2.76 9.29
C GLY A 42 -26.84 -4.06 8.81
N ASP A 43 -26.80 -4.22 7.49
CA ASP A 43 -26.20 -5.33 6.73
C ASP A 43 -24.71 -5.08 6.36
N CYS A 44 -24.08 -4.09 6.99
CA CYS A 44 -22.72 -3.66 6.69
C CYS A 44 -21.78 -3.86 7.88
N TYR A 45 -20.59 -4.41 7.61
CA TYR A 45 -19.50 -4.58 8.57
C TYR A 45 -18.24 -3.86 8.09
N LEU A 46 -17.51 -3.25 9.03
CA LEU A 46 -16.21 -2.64 8.79
C LEU A 46 -15.27 -2.99 9.94
N ALA A 47 -14.31 -3.86 9.66
CA ALA A 47 -13.23 -4.21 10.57
C ALA A 47 -11.93 -3.50 10.17
N HIS A 48 -11.16 -3.09 11.18
CA HIS A 48 -9.91 -2.36 11.01
C HIS A 48 -8.84 -2.88 11.97
N GLN A 49 -7.62 -3.03 11.46
CA GLN A 49 -6.39 -3.36 12.19
C GLN A 49 -5.44 -2.16 12.10
N ARG A 50 -5.20 -1.46 13.21
CA ARG A 50 -4.50 -0.18 13.25
C ARG A 50 -3.02 -0.34 13.50
N LEU A 51 -2.24 0.36 12.68
CA LEU A 51 -0.86 0.72 12.97
C LEU A 51 -0.81 2.23 13.23
N ALA A 52 -0.56 2.61 14.49
CA ALA A 52 -0.48 3.98 14.96
C ALA A 52 0.90 4.59 14.61
N ILE A 53 0.93 5.45 13.59
CA ILE A 53 2.10 6.24 13.17
C ILE A 53 1.86 7.72 13.42
N VAL A 54 0.77 8.25 12.84
CA VAL A 54 0.35 9.65 13.04
C VAL A 54 -0.77 9.67 14.07
N ASP A 55 -0.68 10.61 15.02
CA ASP A 55 -1.65 10.79 16.10
C ASP A 55 -1.94 9.48 16.87
N PRO A 56 -0.93 8.90 17.57
CA PRO A 56 -1.09 7.63 18.24
C PRO A 56 -2.20 7.64 19.30
N ALA A 57 -2.36 8.77 20.00
CA ALA A 57 -3.27 8.90 21.13
C ALA A 57 -4.76 9.06 20.73
N SER A 58 -5.07 9.66 19.57
CA SER A 58 -6.48 9.96 19.21
C SER A 58 -6.90 9.58 17.79
N GLY A 59 -5.98 9.00 17.00
CA GLY A 59 -6.24 8.57 15.62
C GLY A 59 -6.89 7.20 15.46
N ASP A 60 -7.66 6.73 16.47
CA ASP A 60 -8.36 5.43 16.41
C ASP A 60 -9.36 5.40 15.25
N GLN A 61 -9.61 4.20 14.73
CA GLN A 61 -10.42 4.00 13.53
C GLN A 61 -11.53 2.97 13.77
N PRO A 62 -12.71 3.10 13.15
CA PRO A 62 -13.08 4.13 12.18
C PRO A 62 -13.26 5.53 12.80
N LEU A 63 -12.97 6.59 12.05
CA LEU A 63 -13.12 7.98 12.51
C LEU A 63 -14.58 8.44 12.38
N TYR A 64 -15.08 9.16 13.40
CA TYR A 64 -16.43 9.72 13.46
C TYR A 64 -16.41 11.26 13.33
N THR A 65 -17.45 11.87 12.76
CA THR A 65 -17.64 13.34 12.70
C THR A 65 -18.63 13.82 13.76
N THR A 66 -18.39 14.98 14.37
CA THR A 66 -19.16 15.53 15.51
C THR A 66 -20.16 16.66 15.17
N THR A 67 -20.48 16.93 13.91
CA THR A 67 -21.34 18.09 13.55
C THR A 67 -22.78 17.73 13.13
N ARG A 68 -23.66 17.50 14.11
CA ARG A 68 -24.97 18.19 14.39
C ARG A 68 -25.90 17.31 15.27
N PRO A 69 -26.64 17.87 16.26
CA PRO A 69 -27.31 17.11 17.32
C PRO A 69 -28.74 16.65 17.00
N SER A 70 -29.10 16.49 15.73
CA SER A 70 -30.42 15.96 15.35
C SER A 70 -30.29 15.16 14.06
N LEU A 71 -30.57 13.85 14.16
CA LEU A 71 -30.48 12.79 13.14
C LEU A 71 -29.13 12.06 13.09
N SER A 72 -29.13 10.91 13.78
CA SER A 72 -28.28 9.75 13.58
C SER A 72 -28.23 9.33 12.10
N ARG A 73 -27.28 9.88 11.33
CA ARG A 73 -26.95 9.41 9.98
C ARG A 73 -25.44 9.23 9.86
N LEU A 74 -25.04 7.97 9.74
CA LEU A 74 -23.71 7.56 9.29
C LEU A 74 -23.46 8.09 7.88
N MET A 75 -22.70 9.18 7.74
CA MET A 75 -21.89 9.45 6.55
C MET A 75 -20.82 10.49 6.89
N PRO A 76 -19.58 10.41 6.36
CA PRO A 76 -18.90 9.30 5.69
C PRO A 76 -17.77 8.77 6.58
N ILE A 77 -17.97 7.60 7.19
CA ILE A 77 -16.95 6.91 8.00
C ILE A 77 -15.66 6.61 7.20
N PHE A 78 -15.75 6.62 5.87
CA PHE A 78 -14.64 6.38 4.94
C PHE A 78 -13.83 7.63 4.56
N MET A 79 -14.41 8.85 4.59
CA MET A 79 -13.72 10.04 4.06
C MET A 79 -12.54 10.48 4.93
N LYS A 80 -12.62 10.37 6.26
CA LYS A 80 -11.56 10.88 7.15
C LYS A 80 -10.40 9.95 7.45
N SER A 81 -10.61 8.63 7.44
CA SER A 81 -9.50 7.67 7.58
C SER A 81 -8.52 7.78 6.41
N VAL A 82 -9.06 8.13 5.23
CA VAL A 82 -8.31 8.46 4.04
C VAL A 82 -7.74 9.88 4.13
N GLU A 83 -8.52 10.93 4.48
CA GLU A 83 -8.02 12.33 4.57
C GLU A 83 -6.82 12.53 5.51
N LYS A 84 -6.78 11.92 6.72
CA LYS A 84 -5.68 12.15 7.68
C LYS A 84 -4.36 11.49 7.27
N ASN A 85 -4.41 10.43 6.44
CA ASN A 85 -3.22 9.79 5.88
C ASN A 85 -2.62 10.53 4.67
N LEU A 86 -3.32 11.55 4.18
CA LEU A 86 -3.05 12.23 2.91
C LEU A 86 -2.39 13.61 3.05
N SER A 87 -2.21 14.19 4.24
CA SER A 87 -1.69 15.57 4.39
C SER A 87 -0.31 15.81 3.75
N THR A 88 0.45 14.75 3.39
CA THR A 88 1.75 14.83 2.72
C THR A 88 1.71 14.80 1.18
N CYS A 89 0.57 14.47 0.54
CA CYS A 89 0.43 14.38 -0.93
C CYS A 89 -0.51 15.46 -1.53
N TRP A 90 -0.91 16.45 -0.73
CA TRP A 90 -1.92 17.48 -1.04
C TRP A 90 -1.55 18.56 -2.07
N THR A 91 -0.64 18.29 -3.01
CA THR A 91 -0.38 19.21 -4.12
C THR A 91 -1.17 18.77 -5.36
N GLY A 92 -2.49 19.01 -5.39
CA GLY A 92 -3.24 18.92 -6.66
C GLY A 92 -4.76 18.72 -6.65
N CYS A 93 -5.42 18.46 -5.52
CA CYS A 93 -6.84 18.05 -5.53
C CYS A 93 -7.79 19.18 -5.10
N SER A 94 -8.40 19.89 -6.05
CA SER A 94 -9.36 20.99 -5.79
C SER A 94 -10.79 20.73 -6.29
N ARG A 95 -11.20 19.47 -6.48
CA ARG A 95 -12.50 19.12 -7.12
C ARG A 95 -13.27 17.96 -6.46
N LEU A 96 -13.34 17.91 -5.13
CA LEU A 96 -14.10 16.87 -4.40
C LEU A 96 -15.35 17.40 -3.67
N SER A 97 -15.76 18.66 -3.87
CA SER A 97 -16.80 19.32 -3.08
C SER A 97 -18.25 19.13 -3.55
N SER A 98 -18.56 18.23 -4.48
CA SER A 98 -19.90 18.19 -5.12
C SER A 98 -20.54 16.81 -5.30
N LEU A 99 -20.47 15.92 -4.31
CA LEU A 99 -21.24 14.66 -4.33
C LEU A 99 -22.25 14.62 -3.16
N THR A 100 -23.53 14.63 -3.51
CA THR A 100 -24.69 14.96 -2.67
C THR A 100 -25.37 13.76 -1.99
N GLN A 101 -25.63 13.92 -0.69
CA GLN A 101 -26.85 13.67 0.13
C GLN A 101 -27.81 12.46 0.00
N GLU A 102 -27.65 11.49 -0.90
CA GLU A 102 -28.52 10.30 -0.93
C GLU A 102 -27.75 9.00 -0.68
N THR A 103 -28.32 8.13 0.16
CA THR A 103 -27.94 6.79 0.64
C THR A 103 -27.05 5.97 -0.32
N THR A 104 -25.82 6.42 -0.52
CA THR A 104 -24.85 5.81 -1.42
C THR A 104 -23.60 5.59 -0.61
N LEU A 105 -23.29 4.32 -0.36
CA LEU A 105 -22.01 3.97 0.21
C LEU A 105 -20.97 4.04 -0.92
N LEU A 106 -20.32 5.19 -1.02
CA LEU A 106 -19.17 5.41 -1.90
C LEU A 106 -17.92 4.96 -1.15
N LEU A 107 -17.31 3.84 -1.55
CA LEU A 107 -15.94 3.54 -1.10
C LEU A 107 -14.97 4.36 -1.94
N LEU A 108 -14.51 5.47 -1.35
CA LEU A 108 -13.34 6.21 -1.79
C LEU A 108 -12.11 5.56 -1.17
N LEU A 109 -11.47 4.64 -1.89
CA LEU A 109 -10.14 4.14 -1.54
C LEU A 109 -9.18 4.79 -2.54
N GLU A 110 -8.43 5.80 -2.09
CA GLU A 110 -7.42 6.44 -2.92
C GLU A 110 -6.27 5.45 -3.20
N MET A 111 -6.38 4.78 -4.33
CA MET A 111 -5.30 4.00 -4.93
C MET A 111 -4.82 4.72 -6.18
N LEU A 112 -4.29 5.95 -6.03
CA LEU A 112 -3.77 6.76 -7.15
C LEU A 112 -2.77 5.98 -8.01
N LEU A 113 -1.93 5.16 -7.37
CA LEU A 113 -0.98 4.25 -8.03
C LEU A 113 -1.04 2.81 -7.48
N ALA A 114 -2.13 2.48 -6.77
CA ALA A 114 -2.27 1.20 -6.06
C ALA A 114 -1.05 0.82 -5.21
N LEU A 115 -0.48 1.82 -4.54
CA LEU A 115 0.55 1.65 -3.52
C LEU A 115 0.06 0.86 -2.31
N LEU A 116 -1.20 0.45 -2.26
CA LEU A 116 -1.81 -0.26 -1.15
C LEU A 116 -2.69 -1.37 -1.74
N PRO A 117 -2.41 -2.66 -1.49
CA PRO A 117 -3.24 -3.73 -2.03
C PRO A 117 -4.65 -3.65 -1.42
N LEU A 118 -5.61 -3.95 -2.28
CA LEU A 118 -7.01 -4.06 -1.93
C LEU A 118 -7.64 -5.08 -2.87
N TYR A 119 -8.48 -5.93 -2.33
CA TYR A 119 -9.20 -6.98 -3.03
C TYR A 119 -10.69 -6.77 -2.87
N MET A 120 -11.45 -7.16 -3.88
CA MET A 120 -12.90 -7.14 -3.90
C MET A 120 -13.42 -8.55 -4.12
N GLY A 121 -14.38 -8.99 -3.32
CA GLY A 121 -14.98 -10.32 -3.40
C GLY A 121 -16.51 -10.29 -3.42
N TRP A 122 -17.11 -11.38 -3.87
CA TRP A 122 -18.55 -11.60 -3.91
C TRP A 122 -18.90 -12.87 -3.13
N GLY A 123 -19.75 -12.74 -2.12
CA GLY A 123 -20.25 -13.85 -1.32
C GLY A 123 -21.46 -14.54 -1.97
N LEU A 124 -21.71 -15.79 -1.56
CA LEU A 124 -22.85 -16.61 -1.97
C LEU A 124 -24.23 -15.95 -1.71
N ASP A 125 -24.30 -15.12 -0.68
CA ASP A 125 -25.50 -14.37 -0.27
C ASP A 125 -25.69 -13.06 -1.05
N GLY A 126 -24.84 -12.79 -2.05
CA GLY A 126 -24.84 -11.54 -2.82
C GLY A 126 -24.09 -10.40 -2.15
N SER A 127 -23.49 -10.63 -0.97
CA SER A 127 -22.69 -9.61 -0.28
C SER A 127 -21.41 -9.27 -1.03
N ILE A 128 -20.96 -8.03 -0.87
CA ILE A 128 -19.74 -7.50 -1.48
C ILE A 128 -18.70 -7.29 -0.40
N TRP A 129 -17.50 -7.83 -0.63
CA TRP A 129 -16.40 -7.84 0.32
C TRP A 129 -15.25 -7.00 -0.19
N PHE A 130 -14.55 -6.33 0.72
CA PHE A 130 -13.31 -5.63 0.44
C PHE A 130 -12.28 -5.94 1.51
N ALA A 131 -11.05 -6.26 1.14
CA ALA A 131 -9.99 -6.49 2.11
C ALA A 131 -8.61 -6.07 1.62
N SER A 132 -7.71 -5.70 2.52
CA SER A 132 -6.34 -5.33 2.17
C SER A 132 -5.49 -6.49 1.63
N GLU A 133 -5.83 -7.73 2.00
CA GLU A 133 -5.13 -8.96 1.59
C GLU A 133 -6.18 -10.05 1.29
N MET A 134 -5.96 -10.85 0.24
CA MET A 134 -6.96 -11.79 -0.29
C MET A 134 -7.31 -12.90 0.70
N LYS A 135 -6.36 -13.31 1.56
CA LYS A 135 -6.59 -14.35 2.58
C LYS A 135 -7.65 -13.99 3.62
N ALA A 136 -8.07 -12.74 3.71
CA ALA A 136 -9.19 -12.31 4.56
C ALA A 136 -10.57 -12.54 3.92
N ILE A 137 -10.64 -12.81 2.62
CA ILE A 137 -11.89 -12.98 1.88
C ILE A 137 -11.96 -14.29 1.08
N SER A 138 -10.83 -14.96 0.87
CA SER A 138 -10.70 -16.17 0.03
C SER A 138 -11.65 -17.30 0.42
N ASP A 139 -11.97 -17.43 1.70
CA ASP A 139 -12.75 -18.55 2.23
C ASP A 139 -14.26 -18.32 2.15
N ASP A 140 -14.69 -17.06 2.04
CA ASP A 140 -16.10 -16.65 2.17
C ASP A 140 -16.65 -16.01 0.88
N CYS A 141 -15.80 -15.85 -0.14
CA CYS A 141 -16.17 -15.31 -1.45
C CYS A 141 -16.09 -16.39 -2.53
N GLU A 142 -17.12 -16.52 -3.36
CA GLU A 142 -17.11 -17.43 -4.53
C GLU A 142 -16.08 -17.01 -5.57
N ARG A 143 -15.88 -15.69 -5.68
CA ARG A 143 -14.91 -15.07 -6.57
C ARG A 143 -14.38 -13.80 -5.92
N PHE A 144 -13.13 -13.49 -6.21
CA PHE A 144 -12.50 -12.24 -5.80
C PHE A 144 -11.49 -11.78 -6.86
N ILE A 145 -11.24 -10.49 -6.89
CA ILE A 145 -10.29 -9.84 -7.79
C ILE A 145 -9.42 -8.86 -7.01
N SER A 146 -8.24 -8.54 -7.55
CA SER A 146 -7.53 -7.32 -7.15
C SER A 146 -8.40 -6.11 -7.50
N PHE A 147 -8.62 -5.23 -6.54
CA PHE A 147 -9.35 -4.00 -6.76
C PHE A 147 -8.53 -3.09 -7.69
N PRO A 148 -9.11 -2.61 -8.80
CA PRO A 148 -8.30 -1.99 -9.83
C PRO A 148 -7.76 -0.61 -9.39
N PRO A 149 -6.47 -0.31 -9.65
CA PRO A 149 -5.87 0.99 -9.36
C PRO A 149 -6.68 2.16 -9.94
N GLY A 150 -6.83 3.24 -9.19
CA GLY A 150 -7.52 4.45 -9.65
C GLY A 150 -9.03 4.31 -9.89
N HIS A 151 -9.68 3.26 -9.34
CA HIS A 151 -11.12 3.05 -9.41
C HIS A 151 -11.83 3.34 -8.09
N LEU A 152 -13.14 3.57 -8.18
CA LEU A 152 -14.09 3.66 -7.09
C LEU A 152 -15.14 2.58 -7.28
N TYR A 153 -15.67 2.06 -6.17
CA TYR A 153 -16.87 1.24 -6.21
C TYR A 153 -18.06 2.04 -5.70
N SER A 154 -19.17 1.98 -6.45
CA SER A 154 -20.44 2.59 -6.09
C SER A 154 -21.49 1.52 -5.90
N SER A 155 -22.02 1.41 -4.68
CA SER A 155 -23.14 0.49 -4.41
C SER A 155 -24.41 0.87 -5.17
N LYS A 156 -24.66 2.18 -5.38
CA LYS A 156 -25.85 2.67 -6.12
C LYS A 156 -25.79 2.35 -7.61
N GLN A 157 -24.60 2.36 -8.22
CA GLN A 157 -24.42 2.02 -9.63
C GLN A 157 -24.07 0.53 -9.84
N GLY A 158 -23.84 -0.21 -8.75
CA GLY A 158 -23.48 -1.63 -8.79
C GLY A 158 -22.17 -1.91 -9.54
N GLY A 159 -21.22 -0.97 -9.56
CA GLY A 159 -20.10 -1.04 -10.49
C GLY A 159 -18.84 -0.27 -10.09
N LEU A 160 -17.75 -0.64 -10.74
CA LEU A 160 -16.46 0.01 -10.67
C LEU A 160 -16.40 1.17 -11.67
N ARG A 161 -15.93 2.33 -11.22
CA ARG A 161 -15.71 3.50 -12.06
C ARG A 161 -14.30 4.05 -11.85
N ARG A 162 -13.56 4.22 -12.94
CA ARG A 162 -12.27 4.91 -12.88
C ARG A 162 -12.46 6.39 -12.51
N TRP A 163 -11.70 6.87 -11.55
CA TRP A 163 -11.71 8.28 -11.13
C TRP A 163 -10.37 8.98 -11.38
N TYR A 164 -9.27 8.24 -11.31
CA TYR A 164 -7.93 8.78 -11.55
C TYR A 164 -7.47 8.50 -12.98
N ASN A 165 -7.28 9.56 -13.76
CA ASN A 165 -6.85 9.46 -15.15
C ASN A 165 -5.75 10.50 -15.45
N PRO A 166 -4.50 10.25 -15.00
CA PRO A 166 -3.41 11.17 -15.23
C PRO A 166 -3.00 11.18 -16.71
N GLN A 167 -2.37 12.25 -17.16
CA GLN A 167 -2.01 12.43 -18.58
C GLN A 167 -1.11 11.29 -19.11
N TRP A 168 -0.18 10.79 -18.29
CA TRP A 168 0.68 9.66 -18.65
C TRP A 168 -0.10 8.35 -18.85
N PHE A 169 -1.30 8.22 -18.26
CA PHE A 169 -2.11 7.01 -18.43
C PHE A 169 -2.61 6.85 -19.88
N LEU A 170 -2.76 7.98 -20.58
CA LEU A 170 -3.10 8.02 -22.01
C LEU A 170 -1.90 7.68 -22.91
N GLU A 171 -0.73 7.34 -22.33
CA GLU A 171 0.49 6.96 -23.05
C GLU A 171 0.96 8.03 -24.04
N LYS A 172 0.61 9.29 -23.75
CA LYS A 172 1.04 10.43 -24.56
C LYS A 172 2.50 10.73 -24.25
N ILE A 173 3.34 10.50 -25.24
CA ILE A 173 4.78 10.79 -25.18
C ILE A 173 4.98 12.29 -24.89
N PRO A 174 5.71 12.65 -23.82
CA PRO A 174 6.06 14.04 -23.53
C PRO A 174 6.87 14.66 -24.68
N SER A 175 6.55 15.90 -25.04
CA SER A 175 7.28 16.66 -26.08
C SER A 175 8.30 17.65 -25.50
N THR A 176 8.38 17.78 -24.18
CA THR A 176 9.30 18.70 -23.49
C THR A 176 10.75 18.25 -23.71
N SER A 177 11.63 19.19 -24.03
CA SER A 177 13.06 18.92 -24.19
C SER A 177 13.69 18.48 -22.86
N TYR A 178 14.59 17.48 -22.94
CA TYR A 178 15.37 17.01 -21.80
C TYR A 178 16.32 18.11 -21.28
N ASP A 179 16.26 18.37 -19.98
CA ASP A 179 17.20 19.24 -19.27
C ASP A 179 17.80 18.48 -18.06
N PRO A 180 19.09 18.13 -18.11
CA PRO A 180 19.75 17.36 -17.04
C PRO A 180 19.85 18.13 -15.71
N ILE A 181 19.93 19.46 -15.76
CA ILE A 181 20.08 20.30 -14.55
C ILE A 181 18.75 20.34 -13.81
N VAL A 182 17.64 20.51 -14.55
CA VAL A 182 16.29 20.49 -13.96
C VAL A 182 16.00 19.15 -13.31
N LEU A 183 16.32 18.03 -13.99
CA LEU A 183 16.13 16.70 -13.44
C LEU A 183 16.98 16.45 -12.20
N ARG A 184 18.29 16.75 -12.24
CA ARG A 184 19.18 16.63 -11.09
C ARG A 184 18.63 17.39 -9.87
N ASN A 185 18.30 18.67 -10.05
CA ASN A 185 17.79 19.51 -8.97
C ASN A 185 16.45 18.98 -8.43
N ALA A 186 15.59 18.46 -9.29
CA ALA A 186 14.33 17.85 -8.89
C ALA A 186 14.55 16.58 -8.06
N PHE A 187 15.47 15.70 -8.46
CA PHE A 187 15.83 14.50 -7.72
C PHE A 187 16.46 14.83 -6.36
N GLU A 188 17.46 15.72 -6.32
CA GLU A 188 18.10 16.14 -5.08
C GLU A 188 17.08 16.73 -4.11
N LYS A 189 16.20 17.62 -4.59
CA LYS A 189 15.12 18.20 -3.78
C LYS A 189 14.11 17.15 -3.32
N ALA A 190 13.81 16.15 -4.15
CA ALA A 190 12.93 15.05 -3.78
C ALA A 190 13.52 14.25 -2.63
N VAL A 191 14.79 13.86 -2.74
CA VAL A 191 15.55 13.12 -1.72
C VAL A 191 15.64 13.93 -0.42
N LEU A 192 16.10 15.18 -0.48
CA LEU A 192 16.22 16.05 0.69
C LEU A 192 14.88 16.23 1.43
N LYS A 193 13.78 16.47 0.69
CA LYS A 193 12.44 16.58 1.28
C LYS A 193 12.00 15.31 2.03
N ARG A 194 12.53 14.13 1.70
CA ARG A 194 12.13 12.84 2.29
C ARG A 194 13.11 12.31 3.33
N LEU A 195 14.39 12.69 3.27
CA LEU A 195 15.37 12.28 4.27
C LEU A 195 15.06 12.83 5.67
N MET A 196 14.17 13.83 5.79
CA MET A 196 13.62 14.33 7.07
C MET A 196 14.70 14.56 8.16
N THR A 197 15.92 14.90 7.75
CA THR A 197 17.07 15.11 8.64
C THR A 197 16.88 16.30 9.58
N ASP A 198 15.91 17.16 9.28
CA ASP A 198 15.59 18.37 10.05
C ASP A 198 14.91 18.09 11.41
N TRP A 199 14.59 16.83 11.73
CA TRP A 199 13.93 16.46 13.00
C TRP A 199 14.87 16.11 14.16
N GLY A 200 16.19 16.28 13.99
CA GLY A 200 17.17 16.16 15.08
C GLY A 200 17.47 14.72 15.53
N SER A 201 16.94 13.71 14.85
CA SER A 201 17.25 12.29 15.09
C SER A 201 18.24 11.77 14.04
N GLN A 202 19.22 10.96 14.48
CA GLN A 202 20.12 10.26 13.57
C GLN A 202 19.30 9.36 12.60
N LEU A 203 19.57 9.44 11.30
CA LEU A 203 18.87 8.62 10.29
C LEU A 203 19.38 7.18 10.35
N HIS A 204 18.47 6.21 10.43
CA HIS A 204 18.79 4.79 10.38
C HIS A 204 18.61 4.27 8.94
N THR A 205 19.57 3.50 8.45
CA THR A 205 19.50 2.83 7.14
C THR A 205 19.61 1.32 7.32
N PHE A 206 18.95 0.55 6.46
CA PHE A 206 18.87 -0.92 6.58
C PHE A 206 19.26 -1.56 5.26
N CYS A 207 20.06 -2.62 5.33
CA CYS A 207 20.39 -3.48 4.19
C CYS A 207 20.28 -4.95 4.63
N VAL A 208 19.94 -5.82 3.68
CA VAL A 208 19.85 -7.26 3.90
C VAL A 208 20.54 -8.00 2.76
N GLY A 209 21.28 -9.05 3.09
CA GLY A 209 22.03 -9.82 2.11
C GLY A 209 22.61 -11.09 2.70
N LEU A 210 23.06 -11.98 1.82
CA LEU A 210 23.97 -13.06 2.23
C LEU A 210 25.32 -12.45 2.64
N GLU A 211 26.06 -13.13 3.49
CA GLU A 211 27.39 -12.68 3.89
C GLU A 211 28.29 -12.46 2.66
N GLY A 212 28.93 -11.29 2.59
CA GLY A 212 29.78 -10.91 1.46
C GLY A 212 29.05 -10.48 0.19
N SER A 213 27.72 -10.28 0.22
CA SER A 213 26.99 -9.84 -0.98
C SER A 213 27.43 -8.44 -1.45
N PRO A 214 27.39 -8.18 -2.78
CA PRO A 214 27.72 -6.87 -3.33
C PRO A 214 26.78 -5.76 -2.83
N ASP A 215 25.52 -6.09 -2.54
CA ASP A 215 24.53 -5.13 -2.02
C ASP A 215 24.93 -4.59 -0.66
N LEU A 216 25.45 -5.44 0.24
CA LEU A 216 25.90 -5.01 1.56
C LEU A 216 27.10 -4.07 1.47
N LYS A 217 28.03 -4.36 0.57
CA LYS A 217 29.18 -3.49 0.32
C LYS A 217 28.73 -2.12 -0.20
N ALA A 218 27.91 -2.09 -1.23
CA ALA A 218 27.41 -0.85 -1.82
C ALA A 218 26.58 -0.03 -0.82
N ALA A 219 25.72 -0.70 -0.03
CA ALA A 219 24.91 -0.04 0.99
C ALA A 219 25.78 0.59 2.08
N ARG A 220 26.86 -0.08 2.49
CA ARG A 220 27.81 0.44 3.48
C ARG A 220 28.55 1.67 2.97
N GLU A 221 29.04 1.64 1.73
CA GLU A 221 29.70 2.79 1.09
C GLU A 221 28.77 4.03 1.07
N VAL A 222 27.50 3.84 0.73
CA VAL A 222 26.50 4.92 0.74
C VAL A 222 26.20 5.38 2.17
N ALA A 223 26.10 4.46 3.13
CA ALA A 223 25.80 4.79 4.50
C ALA A 223 26.93 5.58 5.17
N ASP A 224 28.19 5.26 4.88
CA ASP A 224 29.38 5.98 5.32
C ASP A 224 29.42 7.39 4.72
N TYR A 225 29.15 7.52 3.42
CA TYR A 225 29.04 8.81 2.74
C TYR A 225 27.95 9.71 3.36
N LEU A 226 26.79 9.14 3.68
CA LEU A 226 25.66 9.87 4.25
C LEU A 226 25.76 10.05 5.79
N GLY A 227 26.70 9.39 6.46
CA GLY A 227 26.83 9.43 7.92
C GLY A 227 25.62 8.83 8.67
N THR A 228 24.95 7.85 8.08
CA THR A 228 23.75 7.24 8.70
C THR A 228 24.10 6.17 9.72
N ARG A 229 23.19 5.89 10.67
CA ARG A 229 23.30 4.71 11.52
C ARG A 229 22.88 3.48 10.72
N HIS A 230 23.87 2.83 10.10
CA HIS A 230 23.66 1.68 9.24
C HIS A 230 23.41 0.39 10.00
N HIS A 231 22.42 -0.38 9.57
CA HIS A 231 22.10 -1.71 10.07
C HIS A 231 22.22 -2.69 8.92
N GLU A 232 23.21 -3.56 9.03
CA GLU A 232 23.43 -4.63 8.08
C GLU A 232 22.87 -5.94 8.63
N PHE A 233 21.97 -6.57 7.88
CA PHE A 233 21.37 -7.83 8.28
C PHE A 233 21.79 -8.96 7.35
N HIS A 234 22.45 -9.96 7.94
CA HIS A 234 22.71 -11.21 7.24
C HIS A 234 21.56 -12.19 7.39
N PHE A 235 21.36 -13.00 6.38
CA PHE A 235 20.55 -14.21 6.45
C PHE A 235 21.30 -15.36 5.77
N THR A 236 20.96 -16.59 6.14
CA THR A 236 21.46 -17.79 5.51
C THR A 236 20.49 -18.28 4.43
N VAL A 237 20.99 -19.08 3.49
CA VAL A 237 20.14 -19.72 2.49
C VAL A 237 19.04 -20.56 3.16
N GLN A 238 19.37 -21.25 4.25
CA GLN A 238 18.39 -22.06 4.99
C GLN A 238 17.29 -21.22 5.61
N GLU A 239 17.62 -20.10 6.26
CA GLU A 239 16.61 -19.15 6.78
C GLU A 239 15.72 -18.61 5.65
N GLY A 240 16.28 -18.41 4.46
CA GLY A 240 15.51 -18.03 3.27
C GLY A 240 14.53 -19.12 2.82
N ILE A 241 14.96 -20.39 2.81
CA ILE A 241 14.13 -21.54 2.45
C ILE A 241 13.02 -21.75 3.49
N ASP A 242 13.36 -21.72 4.77
CA ASP A 242 12.43 -21.93 5.88
C ASP A 242 11.34 -20.85 5.91
N ALA A 243 11.63 -19.65 5.41
CA ALA A 243 10.67 -18.54 5.34
C ALA A 243 9.71 -18.62 4.15
N LEU A 244 9.91 -19.50 3.16
CA LEU A 244 9.16 -19.46 1.89
C LEU A 244 7.65 -19.60 2.07
N GLU A 245 7.18 -20.46 2.97
CA GLU A 245 5.76 -20.66 3.23
C GLU A 245 5.11 -19.37 3.76
N GLU A 246 5.74 -18.74 4.76
CA GLU A 246 5.28 -17.45 5.31
C GLU A 246 5.34 -16.35 4.25
N VAL A 247 6.42 -16.30 3.45
CA VAL A 247 6.58 -15.31 2.38
C VAL A 247 5.45 -15.42 1.36
N ILE A 248 5.12 -16.63 0.91
CA ILE A 248 4.04 -16.88 -0.06
C ILE A 248 2.68 -16.53 0.56
N TYR A 249 2.44 -16.93 1.80
CA TYR A 249 1.22 -16.60 2.53
C TYR A 249 0.98 -15.09 2.65
N HIS A 250 2.05 -14.32 2.82
CA HIS A 250 1.96 -12.87 2.96
C HIS A 250 1.94 -12.12 1.64
N VAL A 251 2.75 -12.52 0.65
CA VAL A 251 2.74 -11.85 -0.65
C VAL A 251 1.51 -12.19 -1.48
N GLU A 252 0.91 -13.35 -1.21
CA GLU A 252 -0.30 -13.83 -1.89
C GLU A 252 -0.11 -13.98 -3.41
N THR A 253 1.09 -14.38 -3.83
CA THR A 253 1.43 -14.70 -5.22
C THR A 253 2.37 -15.90 -5.30
N TYR A 254 2.32 -16.59 -6.43
CA TYR A 254 3.22 -17.67 -6.81
C TYR A 254 4.29 -17.21 -7.83
N ASP A 255 4.30 -15.93 -8.21
CA ASP A 255 5.28 -15.40 -9.16
C ASP A 255 6.72 -15.56 -8.62
N VAL A 256 7.56 -16.23 -9.40
CA VAL A 256 8.90 -16.63 -8.98
C VAL A 256 9.78 -15.43 -8.68
N THR A 257 9.71 -14.38 -9.51
CA THR A 257 10.52 -13.16 -9.34
C THR A 257 10.12 -12.45 -8.05
N THR A 258 8.81 -12.31 -7.84
CA THR A 258 8.25 -11.64 -6.68
C THR A 258 8.56 -12.40 -5.40
N VAL A 259 8.40 -13.73 -5.37
CA VAL A 259 8.73 -14.55 -4.19
C VAL A 259 10.22 -14.47 -3.86
N ARG A 260 11.11 -14.64 -4.86
CA ARG A 260 12.56 -14.55 -4.67
C ARG A 260 13.00 -13.22 -4.06
N ALA A 261 12.48 -12.11 -4.58
CA ALA A 261 12.80 -10.77 -4.07
C ALA A 261 12.11 -10.47 -2.72
N SER A 262 10.96 -11.12 -2.45
CA SER A 262 10.20 -10.93 -1.21
C SER A 262 10.87 -11.57 0.01
N THR A 263 11.54 -12.71 -0.15
CA THR A 263 12.16 -13.44 0.97
C THR A 263 13.18 -12.60 1.76
N PRO A 264 14.21 -11.97 1.16
CA PRO A 264 15.13 -11.13 1.93
C PRO A 264 14.42 -9.92 2.56
N MET A 265 13.44 -9.31 1.87
CA MET A 265 12.66 -8.21 2.42
C MET A 265 11.82 -8.61 3.63
N PHE A 266 11.25 -9.81 3.61
CA PHE A 266 10.52 -10.41 4.72
C PHE A 266 11.40 -10.56 5.96
N LEU A 267 12.58 -11.16 5.79
CA LEU A 267 13.54 -11.36 6.87
C LEU A 267 14.04 -10.03 7.43
N MET A 268 14.31 -9.06 6.55
CA MET A 268 14.67 -7.70 6.93
C MET A 268 13.56 -7.01 7.73
N SER A 269 12.30 -7.11 7.29
CA SER A 269 11.18 -6.43 7.96
C SER A 269 10.98 -6.91 9.39
N ARG A 270 11.18 -8.21 9.66
CA ARG A 270 11.15 -8.79 11.01
C ARG A 270 12.23 -8.18 11.91
N LYS A 271 13.46 -8.02 11.39
CA LYS A 271 14.58 -7.42 12.14
C LYS A 271 14.35 -5.93 12.39
N ILE A 272 13.92 -5.17 11.38
CA ILE A 272 13.59 -3.74 11.51
C ILE A 272 12.53 -3.51 12.60
N LYS A 273 11.48 -4.34 12.61
CA LYS A 273 10.43 -4.29 13.64
C LYS A 273 10.96 -4.49 15.05
N SER A 274 11.90 -5.43 15.23
CA SER A 274 12.50 -5.70 16.55
C SER A 274 13.28 -4.51 17.10
N LEU A 275 13.71 -3.58 16.23
CA LEU A 275 14.34 -2.31 16.59
C LEU A 275 13.34 -1.19 16.91
N GLY A 276 12.03 -1.47 16.87
CA GLY A 276 10.96 -0.50 17.15
C GLY A 276 10.65 0.46 16.00
N VAL A 277 11.21 0.23 14.80
CA VAL A 277 10.97 1.09 13.63
C VAL A 277 9.63 0.72 12.98
N LYS A 278 8.75 1.72 12.81
CA LYS A 278 7.39 1.58 12.25
C LYS A 278 7.23 2.12 10.82
N MET A 279 8.26 2.73 10.23
CA MET A 279 8.19 3.31 8.89
C MET A 279 9.57 3.25 8.22
N VAL A 280 9.59 2.88 6.95
CA VAL A 280 10.78 2.93 6.08
C VAL A 280 10.42 3.47 4.71
N LEU A 281 11.40 4.10 4.06
CA LEU A 281 11.31 4.54 2.67
C LEU A 281 12.01 3.50 1.78
N SER A 282 11.47 3.26 0.58
CA SER A 282 12.09 2.38 -0.41
C SER A 282 12.10 3.04 -1.79
N GLY A 283 13.03 2.62 -2.65
CA GLY A 283 13.22 3.15 -3.99
C GLY A 283 12.43 2.44 -5.10
N GLU A 284 11.49 1.56 -4.75
CA GLU A 284 10.60 0.87 -5.71
C GLU A 284 9.87 1.87 -6.61
N GLY A 285 9.64 1.51 -7.88
CA GLY A 285 9.01 2.38 -8.88
C GLY A 285 10.00 3.17 -9.75
N SER A 286 11.25 3.32 -9.31
CA SER A 286 12.27 4.07 -10.06
C SER A 286 12.54 3.44 -11.42
N ASP A 287 12.72 2.13 -11.48
CA ASP A 287 13.06 1.43 -12.74
C ASP A 287 11.89 1.46 -13.73
N GLU A 288 10.65 1.41 -13.26
CA GLU A 288 9.45 1.50 -14.10
C GLU A 288 9.22 2.91 -14.64
N ILE A 289 9.55 3.94 -13.86
CA ILE A 289 9.41 5.33 -14.27
C ILE A 289 10.52 5.74 -15.25
N PHE A 290 11.76 5.33 -14.98
CA PHE A 290 12.93 5.81 -15.73
C PHE A 290 13.51 4.79 -16.71
N GLY A 291 12.92 3.60 -16.81
CA GLY A 291 13.41 2.54 -17.68
C GLY A 291 14.77 1.99 -17.24
N GLY A 292 14.95 1.75 -15.94
CA GLY A 292 16.24 1.36 -15.35
C GLY A 292 16.62 -0.12 -15.54
N TYR A 293 15.66 -0.97 -15.92
CA TYR A 293 15.95 -2.38 -16.21
C TYR A 293 16.86 -2.54 -17.45
N LEU A 294 17.80 -3.48 -17.39
CA LEU A 294 18.79 -3.71 -18.45
C LEU A 294 18.19 -3.94 -19.84
N TYR A 295 16.97 -4.48 -19.93
CA TYR A 295 16.32 -4.72 -21.22
C TYR A 295 15.88 -3.43 -21.92
N PHE A 296 15.73 -2.30 -21.21
CA PHE A 296 15.43 -1.01 -21.82
C PHE A 296 16.56 -0.50 -22.72
N HIS A 297 17.80 -0.96 -22.53
CA HIS A 297 18.89 -0.69 -23.48
C HIS A 297 18.63 -1.28 -24.88
N LYS A 298 17.69 -2.22 -25.00
CA LYS A 298 17.27 -2.84 -26.27
C LYS A 298 15.93 -2.29 -26.78
N ALA A 299 15.43 -1.20 -26.20
CA ALA A 299 14.20 -0.57 -26.68
C ALA A 299 14.37 -0.14 -28.16
N PRO A 300 13.45 -0.52 -29.08
CA PRO A 300 13.62 -0.23 -30.50
C PRO A 300 13.63 1.26 -30.84
N ASN A 301 12.85 2.05 -30.09
CA ASN A 301 12.69 3.49 -30.26
C ASN A 301 12.10 4.09 -28.97
N LYS A 302 11.95 5.42 -28.95
CA LYS A 302 11.43 6.16 -27.77
C LYS A 302 9.95 5.89 -27.51
N GLU A 303 9.17 5.56 -28.55
CA GLU A 303 7.75 5.25 -28.45
C GLU A 303 7.54 3.94 -27.68
N GLU A 304 8.23 2.87 -28.07
CA GLU A 304 8.21 1.56 -27.41
C GLU A 304 8.75 1.66 -25.97
N PHE A 305 9.81 2.44 -25.75
CA PHE A 305 10.32 2.72 -24.40
C PHE A 305 9.25 3.37 -23.51
N HIS A 306 8.53 4.37 -24.03
CA HIS A 306 7.49 5.07 -23.27
C HIS A 306 6.26 4.18 -23.01
N GLN A 307 5.85 3.39 -23.99
CA GLN A 307 4.74 2.45 -23.84
C GLN A 307 5.08 1.40 -22.77
N GLU A 308 6.29 0.84 -22.79
CA GLU A 308 6.74 -0.14 -21.81
C GLU A 308 6.80 0.44 -20.39
N THR A 309 7.37 1.64 -20.20
CA THR A 309 7.36 2.32 -18.88
C THR A 309 5.92 2.55 -18.39
N CYS A 310 5.00 2.98 -19.26
CA CYS A 310 3.60 3.14 -18.91
C CYS A 310 2.94 1.80 -18.53
N GLN A 311 3.20 0.73 -19.28
CA GLN A 311 2.69 -0.61 -18.96
C GLN A 311 3.21 -1.11 -17.61
N LYS A 312 4.51 -0.92 -17.34
CA LYS A 312 5.15 -1.26 -16.08
C LYS A 312 4.54 -0.52 -14.90
N ILE A 313 4.34 0.80 -15.00
CA ILE A 313 3.66 1.60 -13.95
C ILE A 313 2.22 1.11 -13.73
N LYS A 314 1.48 0.80 -14.80
CA LYS A 314 0.11 0.27 -14.70
C LYS A 314 0.07 -1.08 -13.98
N ALA A 315 1.09 -1.92 -14.18
CA ALA A 315 1.19 -3.26 -13.61
C ALA A 315 1.90 -3.32 -12.25
N LEU A 316 2.55 -2.23 -11.81
CA LEU A 316 3.37 -2.17 -10.58
C LEU A 316 2.64 -2.73 -9.34
N HIS A 317 1.33 -2.52 -9.27
CA HIS A 317 0.44 -3.01 -8.21
C HIS A 317 0.39 -4.54 -8.06
N LEU A 318 0.75 -5.29 -9.10
CA LEU A 318 0.78 -6.75 -9.12
C LEU A 318 2.15 -7.32 -8.75
N TYR A 319 3.20 -6.49 -8.77
CA TYR A 319 4.60 -6.91 -8.63
C TYR A 319 5.26 -6.18 -7.45
N ASP A 320 6.01 -5.12 -7.73
CA ASP A 320 6.89 -4.41 -6.79
C ASP A 320 6.11 -3.74 -5.66
N CYS A 321 4.95 -3.14 -5.98
CA CYS A 321 4.07 -2.60 -4.95
C CYS A 321 3.48 -3.69 -4.06
N LEU A 322 3.13 -4.86 -4.63
CA LEU A 322 2.58 -5.97 -3.86
C LEU A 322 3.62 -6.51 -2.88
N ARG A 323 4.82 -6.84 -3.37
CA ARG A 323 5.96 -7.30 -2.56
C ARG A 323 6.30 -6.31 -1.47
N ALA A 324 6.56 -5.06 -1.83
CA ALA A 324 7.07 -4.09 -0.89
C ALA A 324 6.03 -3.74 0.19
N ASN A 325 4.73 -3.74 -0.13
CA ASN A 325 3.70 -3.59 0.88
C ASN A 325 3.56 -4.81 1.77
N ASN A 326 3.34 -5.99 1.21
CA ASN A 326 2.93 -7.13 2.02
C ASN A 326 4.08 -7.66 2.88
N GLN A 327 5.32 -7.59 2.40
CA GLN A 327 6.48 -8.06 3.17
C GLN A 327 6.89 -7.11 4.29
N LEU A 328 6.84 -5.80 4.06
CA LEU A 328 7.19 -4.82 5.08
C LEU A 328 6.08 -4.67 6.14
N GLN A 329 4.85 -5.06 5.82
CA GLN A 329 3.73 -4.93 6.75
C GLN A 329 3.64 -6.03 7.80
N LEU A 330 4.41 -7.12 7.66
CA LEU A 330 4.72 -8.05 8.76
C LEU A 330 5.54 -7.40 9.87
N GLY A 331 6.42 -6.51 9.42
CA GLY A 331 7.25 -5.65 10.24
C GLY A 331 6.53 -4.42 10.79
N VAL A 332 5.23 -4.23 10.50
CA VAL A 332 4.47 -3.06 10.98
C VAL A 332 5.08 -1.77 10.41
N LEU A 333 5.55 -1.84 9.16
CA LEU A 333 6.17 -0.72 8.48
C LEU A 333 5.16 -0.08 7.51
N ARG A 334 5.08 1.26 7.53
CA ARG A 334 4.56 2.00 6.38
C ARG A 334 5.69 2.18 5.38
N LEU A 335 5.41 1.83 4.13
CA LEU A 335 6.26 2.15 3.00
C LEU A 335 5.79 3.47 2.39
N VAL A 336 6.73 4.33 2.03
CA VAL A 336 6.46 5.49 1.20
C VAL A 336 7.33 5.36 -0.04
N TYR A 337 6.68 5.46 -1.19
CA TYR A 337 7.31 5.48 -2.50
C TYR A 337 7.59 6.95 -2.83
N PRO A 338 8.87 7.38 -2.86
CA PRO A 338 9.21 8.75 -3.18
C PRO A 338 9.14 9.04 -4.68
N PHE A 339 9.10 7.99 -5.51
CA PHE A 339 9.06 8.03 -6.97
C PHE A 339 7.62 7.94 -7.50
#